data_AF-A0A7V8ZLQ9-F1
#
_entry.id   AF-A0A7V8ZLQ9-F1
#
_cell.length_a   1.000
_cell.length_b   1.000
_cell.length_c   1.000
_cell.angle_alpha   90.00
_cell.angle_beta   90.00
_cell.angle_gamma   90.00
#
_symmetry.space_group_name_H-M   'P 1'
#
loop_
_entity.id
_entity.type
_entity.pdbx_description
1 polymer ?
#
loop_
_entity_poly.entity_id
_entity_poly.type
_entity_poly.pdbx_seq_one_letter_code
_entity_poly.pdbx_strand_id
1 'polypeptide(L)'
;MTARTRTGGAAALVLTGLTGLHAYWARGGLWPGDDPASLGETVVGPGAELPPSPAVWAVAGLLGASAAAVATTTAMREPPGLARTMTRVTGGVLLARGMGGMALSLINGLDTRFGRLDALLYSPLCVALSRGAVLAARSAQ
;
A
#
# COMPACT_ATOMS: atom_id res chain seq x y z
N MET A 1 -25.12 -1.07 -6.11
CA MET A 1 -23.68 -1.19 -5.73
C MET A 1 -23.58 -1.38 -4.22
N THR A 2 -23.25 -2.59 -3.76
CA THR A 2 -23.19 -2.94 -2.33
C THR A 2 -22.03 -2.22 -1.63
N ALA A 3 -22.11 -2.00 -0.31
CA ALA A 3 -21.03 -1.37 0.45
C ALA A 3 -19.67 -2.07 0.24
N ARG A 4 -19.70 -3.39 0.03
CA ARG A 4 -18.54 -4.25 -0.26
C ARG A 4 -17.84 -3.90 -1.59
N THR A 5 -18.62 -3.69 -2.65
CA THR A 5 -18.08 -3.26 -3.96
C THR A 5 -17.47 -1.86 -3.90
N ARG A 6 -18.02 -0.95 -3.07
CA ARG A 6 -17.43 0.38 -2.86
C ARG A 6 -16.08 0.30 -2.15
N THR A 7 -15.97 -0.54 -1.11
CA THR A 7 -14.70 -0.70 -0.37
C THR A 7 -13.60 -1.35 -1.22
N GLY A 8 -13.94 -2.34 -2.06
CA GLY A 8 -12.98 -2.94 -3.00
C GLY A 8 -12.52 -1.95 -4.07
N GLY A 9 -13.46 -1.20 -4.65
CA GLY A 9 -13.15 -0.16 -5.64
C GLY A 9 -12.30 0.97 -5.08
N ALA A 10 -12.61 1.44 -3.86
CA ALA A 10 -11.81 2.45 -3.18
C ALA A 10 -10.39 1.95 -2.90
N ALA A 11 -10.22 0.70 -2.46
CA ALA A 11 -8.90 0.11 -2.25
C ALA A 11 -8.09 0.03 -3.54
N ALA A 12 -8.72 -0.40 -4.65
CA ALA A 12 -8.08 -0.42 -5.96
C ALA A 12 -7.62 0.98 -6.39
N LEU A 13 -8.48 2.00 -6.24
CA LEU A 13 -8.15 3.39 -6.60
C LEU A 13 -6.96 3.92 -5.79
N VAL A 14 -6.93 3.67 -4.48
CA VAL A 14 -5.81 4.09 -3.64
C VAL A 14 -4.52 3.36 -4.03
N LEU A 15 -4.58 2.05 -4.30
CA LEU A 15 -3.40 1.30 -4.78
C LEU A 15 -2.87 1.85 -6.13
N THR A 16 -3.77 2.27 -7.03
CA THR A 16 -3.39 2.96 -8.27
C THR A 16 -2.69 4.30 -7.97
N GLY A 17 -3.22 5.10 -7.03
CA GLY A 17 -2.56 6.33 -6.58
C GLY A 17 -1.16 6.07 -6.01
N LEU A 18 -1.02 5.06 -5.16
CA LEU A 18 0.27 4.65 -4.58
C LEU A 18 1.26 4.14 -5.64
N THR A 19 0.76 3.47 -6.69
CA THR A 19 1.57 3.08 -7.85
C THR A 19 2.16 4.30 -8.53
N GLY A 20 1.33 5.33 -8.77
CA GLY A 20 1.78 6.60 -9.34
C GLY A 20 2.80 7.31 -8.45
N LEU A 21 2.57 7.33 -7.13
CA LEU A 21 3.48 7.94 -6.17
C LEU A 21 4.86 7.25 -6.15
N HIS A 22 4.91 5.92 -6.17
CA HIS A 22 6.18 5.19 -6.24
C HIS A 22 6.88 5.38 -7.59
N ALA A 23 6.13 5.41 -8.69
CA ALA A 23 6.67 5.73 -10.00
C ALA A 23 7.19 7.17 -10.09
N TYR A 24 6.65 8.10 -9.28
CA TYR A 24 7.16 9.46 -9.13
C TYR A 24 8.49 9.46 -8.36
N TRP A 25 8.57 8.78 -7.22
CA TRP A 25 9.82 8.62 -6.46
C TRP A 25 10.92 7.93 -7.26
N ALA A 26 10.57 6.88 -8.02
CA ALA A 26 11.54 6.17 -8.86
C ALA A 26 12.16 7.04 -9.96
N ARG A 27 11.49 8.14 -10.33
CA ARG A 27 11.98 9.16 -11.28
C ARG A 27 12.72 10.32 -10.60
N GLY A 28 12.92 10.28 -9.29
CA GLY A 28 13.60 11.33 -8.52
C GLY A 28 12.66 12.38 -7.91
N GLY A 29 11.36 12.09 -7.83
CA GLY A 29 10.42 12.93 -7.09
C GLY A 29 10.76 13.02 -5.60
N LEU A 30 10.60 14.21 -5.00
CA LEU A 30 11.05 14.50 -3.63
C LEU A 30 9.94 14.63 -2.60
N TRP A 31 8.69 14.89 -3.02
CA TRP A 31 7.56 14.99 -2.09
C TRP A 31 7.38 13.69 -1.28
N PRO A 32 7.09 13.71 0.03
CA PRO A 32 6.81 14.87 0.88
C PRO A 32 8.02 15.54 1.56
N GLY A 33 9.24 15.26 1.09
CA GLY A 33 10.47 15.95 1.49
C GLY A 33 10.87 17.04 0.50
N ASP A 34 11.99 17.70 0.81
CA ASP A 34 12.58 18.77 0.02
C ASP A 34 13.89 18.32 -0.66
N ASP A 35 14.45 17.20 -0.21
CA ASP A 35 15.69 16.60 -0.69
C ASP A 35 15.65 15.06 -0.49
N PRO A 36 16.56 14.29 -1.10
CA PRO A 36 16.54 12.82 -1.01
C PRO A 36 16.66 12.28 0.42
N ALA A 37 17.40 12.95 1.31
CA ALA A 37 17.56 12.53 2.69
C ALA A 37 16.28 12.81 3.49
N SER A 38 15.69 14.01 3.38
CA SER A 38 14.43 14.31 4.06
C SER A 38 13.25 13.46 3.55
N LEU A 39 13.25 13.07 2.27
CA LEU A 39 12.30 12.09 1.74
C LEU A 39 12.52 10.71 2.38
N GLY A 40 13.74 10.18 2.36
CA GLY A 40 14.07 8.89 2.96
C GLY A 40 13.72 8.82 4.46
N GLU A 41 14.05 9.86 5.20
CA GLU A 41 13.67 10.01 6.61
C GLU A 41 12.16 9.97 6.84
N THR A 42 11.40 10.51 5.89
CA THR A 42 9.94 10.62 6.01
C THR A 42 9.23 9.32 5.64
N VAL A 43 9.69 8.59 4.61
CA VAL A 43 8.95 7.45 4.04
C VAL A 43 9.60 6.08 4.27
N VAL A 44 10.89 6.04 4.59
CA VAL A 44 11.64 4.79 4.86
C VAL A 44 11.95 4.65 6.34
N GLY A 45 12.44 5.72 6.97
CA GLY A 45 12.75 5.74 8.39
C GLY A 45 13.94 6.64 8.74
N PRO A 46 14.22 6.86 10.03
CA PRO A 46 15.27 7.78 10.49
C PRO A 46 16.64 7.43 9.91
N GLY A 47 17.33 8.42 9.33
CA GLY A 47 18.66 8.27 8.73
C GLY A 47 18.71 7.37 7.49
N ALA A 48 17.55 6.98 6.94
CA ALA A 48 17.47 6.15 5.75
C ALA A 48 17.48 6.98 4.48
N GLU A 49 18.16 6.48 3.46
CA GLU A 49 18.03 6.97 2.08
C GLU A 49 16.94 6.18 1.34
N LEU A 50 16.47 6.74 0.21
CA LEU A 50 15.62 5.97 -0.69
C LEU A 50 16.37 4.76 -1.26
N PRO A 51 15.68 3.61 -1.43
CA PRO A 51 16.22 2.50 -2.18
C PRO A 51 16.61 2.89 -3.62
N PRO A 52 17.52 2.15 -4.28
CA PRO A 52 17.84 2.37 -5.68
C PRO A 52 16.59 2.37 -6.57
N SER A 53 16.57 3.22 -7.61
CA SER A 53 15.42 3.39 -8.52
C SER A 53 14.80 2.08 -9.03
N PRO A 54 15.56 1.03 -9.41
CA PRO A 54 14.97 -0.26 -9.81
C PRO A 54 14.11 -0.93 -8.73
N ALA A 55 14.49 -0.81 -7.45
CA ALA A 55 13.72 -1.35 -6.33
C ALA A 55 12.41 -0.57 -6.15
N VAL A 56 12.45 0.75 -6.26
CA VAL A 56 11.25 1.61 -6.18
C VAL A 56 10.30 1.32 -7.35
N TRP A 57 10.83 1.10 -8.55
CA TRP A 57 10.05 0.63 -9.71
C TRP A 57 9.41 -0.73 -9.50
N ALA A 58 10.12 -1.67 -8.87
CA ALA A 58 9.54 -2.98 -8.53
C ALA A 58 8.35 -2.83 -7.58
N VAL A 59 8.44 -1.97 -6.57
CA VAL A 59 7.31 -1.67 -5.66
C VAL A 59 6.14 -1.05 -6.44
N ALA A 60 6.40 -0.10 -7.33
CA ALA A 60 5.37 0.47 -8.20
C ALA A 60 4.68 -0.62 -9.04
N GLY A 61 5.44 -1.53 -9.64
CA GLY A 61 4.90 -2.66 -10.41
C GLY A 61 4.02 -3.60 -9.57
N LEU A 62 4.47 -3.95 -8.35
CA LEU A 62 3.71 -4.80 -7.43
C LEU A 62 2.42 -4.13 -6.94
N LEU A 63 2.45 -2.83 -6.68
CA LEU A 63 1.26 -2.05 -6.33
C LEU A 63 0.28 -1.97 -7.52
N GLY A 64 0.79 -1.79 -8.74
CA GLY A 64 -0.02 -1.77 -9.96
C GLY A 64 -0.70 -3.11 -10.23
N ALA A 65 0.04 -4.21 -10.09
CA ALA A 65 -0.50 -5.57 -10.19
C ALA A 65 -1.57 -5.84 -9.11
N SER A 66 -1.32 -5.40 -7.88
CA SER A 66 -2.28 -5.48 -6.77
C SER A 66 -3.54 -4.69 -7.06
N ALA A 67 -3.43 -3.46 -7.58
CA ALA A 67 -4.56 -2.61 -7.96
C ALA A 67 -5.41 -3.29 -9.04
N ALA A 68 -4.78 -3.83 -10.07
CA ALA A 68 -5.45 -4.55 -11.16
C ALA A 68 -6.18 -5.81 -10.65
N ALA A 69 -5.54 -6.59 -9.78
CA ALA A 69 -6.14 -7.78 -9.19
C ALA A 69 -7.37 -7.45 -8.33
N VAL A 70 -7.28 -6.43 -7.46
CA VAL A 70 -8.38 -5.97 -6.60
C VAL A 70 -9.52 -5.39 -7.44
N ALA A 71 -9.21 -4.59 -8.46
CA ALA A 71 -10.20 -4.02 -9.38
C ALA A 71 -10.96 -5.12 -10.13
N THR A 72 -10.23 -6.08 -10.72
CA THR A 72 -10.81 -7.22 -11.45
C THR A 72 -11.70 -8.05 -10.54
N THR A 73 -11.23 -8.37 -9.34
CA THR A 73 -11.99 -9.14 -8.35
C THR A 73 -13.23 -8.41 -7.86
N THR A 74 -13.22 -7.08 -7.85
CA THR A 74 -14.37 -6.26 -7.44
C THR A 74 -15.40 -6.08 -8.56
N ALA A 75 -14.94 -5.96 -9.81
CA ALA A 75 -15.78 -5.63 -10.96
C ALA A 75 -16.48 -6.86 -11.55
N MET A 76 -15.86 -8.04 -11.46
CA MET A 76 -16.39 -9.26 -12.07
C MET A 76 -17.20 -10.09 -11.07
N ARG A 77 -18.30 -10.70 -11.54
CA ARG A 77 -19.04 -11.70 -10.75
C ARG A 77 -18.20 -12.97 -10.55
N GLU A 78 -17.52 -13.40 -11.60
CA GLU A 78 -16.62 -14.56 -11.62
C GLU A 78 -15.20 -14.14 -12.05
N PRO A 79 -14.39 -13.58 -11.14
CA PRO A 79 -13.03 -13.20 -11.47
C PRO A 79 -12.13 -14.43 -11.62
N PRO A 80 -11.10 -14.35 -12.49
CA PRO A 80 -10.11 -15.41 -12.65
C PRO A 80 -9.49 -15.83 -11.31
N GLY A 81 -9.19 -17.13 -11.16
CA GLY A 81 -8.59 -17.68 -9.94
C GLY A 81 -7.30 -16.94 -9.53
N LEU A 82 -6.46 -16.57 -10.51
CA LEU A 82 -5.25 -15.79 -10.28
C LEU A 82 -5.54 -14.41 -9.66
N ALA A 83 -6.51 -13.65 -10.19
CA ALA A 83 -6.87 -12.34 -9.67
C ALA A 83 -7.37 -12.43 -8.21
N ARG A 84 -8.13 -13.48 -7.89
CA ARG A 84 -8.60 -13.74 -6.53
C ARG A 84 -7.45 -14.10 -5.59
N THR A 85 -6.52 -14.96 -6.02
CA THR A 85 -5.33 -15.32 -5.24
C THR A 85 -4.46 -14.10 -4.99
N MET A 86 -4.15 -13.32 -6.03
CA MET A 86 -3.38 -12.07 -5.90
C MET A 86 -4.06 -11.09 -4.94
N THR A 87 -5.38 -10.91 -5.04
CA THR A 87 -6.14 -10.05 -4.11
C THR A 87 -6.01 -10.50 -2.65
N ARG A 88 -6.05 -11.82 -2.39
CA ARG A 88 -5.84 -12.36 -1.04
C ARG A 88 -4.40 -12.13 -0.55
N VAL A 89 -3.40 -12.34 -1.42
CA VAL A 89 -1.99 -12.09 -1.09
C VAL A 89 -1.77 -10.61 -0.78
N THR A 90 -2.28 -9.69 -1.62
CA THR A 90 -2.25 -8.24 -1.35
C THR A 90 -2.86 -7.94 0.02
N GLY A 91 -4.03 -8.51 0.33
CA GLY A 91 -4.67 -8.34 1.64
C GLY A 91 -3.80 -8.81 2.80
N GLY A 92 -3.16 -9.98 2.67
CA GLY A 92 -2.26 -10.54 3.67
C GLY A 92 -1.00 -9.70 3.88
N VAL A 93 -0.31 -9.32 2.80
CA VAL A 93 0.91 -8.50 2.85
C VAL A 93 0.64 -7.15 3.48
N LEU A 94 -0.45 -6.47 3.09
CA LEU A 94 -0.80 -5.17 3.67
C LEU A 94 -1.23 -5.28 5.13
N LEU A 95 -1.88 -6.37 5.54
CA LEU A 95 -2.19 -6.60 6.95
C LEU A 95 -0.91 -6.79 7.77
N ALA A 96 0.00 -7.64 7.28
CA ALA A 96 1.28 -7.88 7.91
C ALA A 96 2.09 -6.58 8.03
N ARG A 97 2.15 -5.78 6.96
CA ARG A 97 2.83 -4.47 6.97
C ARG A 97 2.17 -3.47 7.92
N GLY A 98 0.84 -3.39 7.93
CA GLY A 98 0.13 -2.44 8.78
C GLY A 98 0.23 -2.79 10.26
N MET A 99 -0.01 -4.05 10.63
CA MET A 99 0.09 -4.49 12.03
C MET A 99 1.53 -4.49 12.52
N GLY A 100 2.45 -5.02 11.71
CA GLY A 100 3.88 -5.07 12.04
C GLY A 100 4.50 -3.68 12.12
N GLY A 101 4.18 -2.79 11.17
CA GLY A 101 4.63 -1.39 11.20
C GLY A 101 4.16 -0.65 12.43
N MET A 102 2.87 -0.74 12.73
CA MET A 102 2.30 -0.10 13.92
C MET A 102 2.97 -0.61 15.21
N ALA A 103 3.14 -1.93 15.34
CA ALA A 103 3.83 -2.51 16.51
C ALA A 103 5.27 -2.00 16.62
N LEU A 104 6.04 -2.02 15.52
CA LEU A 104 7.42 -1.55 15.50
C LEU A 104 7.52 -0.05 15.80
N SER A 105 6.64 0.78 15.25
CA SER A 105 6.62 2.24 15.51
C SER A 105 6.31 2.54 16.98
N LEU A 106 5.43 1.78 17.61
CA LEU A 106 5.13 1.92 19.04
C LEU A 106 6.30 1.45 19.93
N ILE A 107 7.03 0.42 19.51
CA ILE A 107 8.22 -0.09 20.24
C ILE A 107 9.41 0.86 20.09
N ASN A 108 9.67 1.33 18.87
CA ASN A 108 10.86 2.13 18.55
C ASN A 108 10.69 3.62 18.86
N GLY A 109 9.47 4.05 19.19
CA GLY A 109 9.16 5.43 19.58
C GLY A 109 8.56 6.29 18.47
N LEU A 110 7.72 7.25 18.88
CA LEU A 110 6.98 8.17 18.02
C LEU A 110 7.63 9.57 17.94
N ASP A 111 8.88 9.71 18.38
CA ASP A 111 9.60 10.98 18.33
C ASP A 111 10.06 11.33 16.91
N THR A 112 10.18 10.31 16.06
CA THR A 112 10.60 10.45 14.67
C THR A 112 9.42 10.80 13.76
N ARG A 113 9.69 11.53 12.66
CA ARG A 113 8.67 11.88 11.67
C ARG A 113 8.05 10.63 11.06
N PHE A 114 8.87 9.65 10.68
CA PHE A 114 8.40 8.35 10.19
C PHE A 114 7.54 7.62 11.22
N GLY A 115 7.97 7.49 12.47
CA GLY A 115 7.23 6.76 13.50
C GLY A 115 5.81 7.32 13.71
N ARG A 116 5.68 8.66 13.77
CA ARG A 116 4.35 9.31 13.83
C ARG A 116 3.51 9.03 12.59
N LEU A 117 4.09 9.20 11.40
CA LEU A 117 3.36 8.98 10.15
C LEU A 117 2.98 7.51 9.96
N ASP A 118 3.83 6.58 10.37
CA ASP A 118 3.53 5.16 10.29
C ASP A 118 2.38 4.79 11.24
N ALA A 119 2.41 5.27 12.48
CA ALA A 119 1.33 5.02 13.44
C ALA A 119 0.00 5.70 13.07
N LEU A 120 0.03 6.93 12.55
CA LEU A 120 -1.16 7.74 12.28
C LEU A 120 -1.73 7.57 10.86
N LEU A 121 -0.89 7.23 9.89
CA LEU A 121 -1.26 7.23 8.47
C LEU A 121 -0.88 5.93 7.76
N TYR A 122 0.40 5.54 7.71
CA TYR A 122 0.84 4.44 6.83
C TYR A 122 0.29 3.09 7.27
N SER A 123 0.46 2.73 8.55
CA SER A 123 -0.02 1.46 9.08
C SER A 123 -1.55 1.37 9.09
N PRO A 124 -2.31 2.40 9.52
CA PRO A 124 -3.76 2.43 9.36
C PRO A 124 -4.22 2.28 7.91
N LEU A 125 -3.56 2.95 6.97
CA LEU A 125 -3.86 2.84 5.54
C LEU A 125 -3.65 1.41 5.04
N CYS A 126 -2.54 0.77 5.39
CA CYS A 126 -2.28 -0.63 5.04
C CYS A 126 -3.36 -1.58 5.58
N VAL A 127 -3.79 -1.42 6.84
CA VAL A 127 -4.88 -2.22 7.42
C VAL A 127 -6.22 -1.96 6.70
N ALA A 128 -6.53 -0.70 6.37
CA ALA A 128 -7.74 -0.34 5.65
C ALA A 128 -7.78 -0.94 4.24
N LEU A 129 -6.66 -0.89 3.51
CA LEU A 129 -6.51 -1.49 2.19
C LEU A 129 -6.60 -3.02 2.24
N SER A 130 -5.99 -3.64 3.25
CA SER A 130 -6.14 -5.08 3.50
C SER A 130 -7.61 -5.47 3.65
N ARG A 131 -8.35 -4.74 4.49
CA ARG A 131 -9.79 -4.96 4.67
C ARG A 131 -10.56 -4.82 3.35
N GLY A 132 -10.24 -3.81 2.54
CA GLY A 132 -10.84 -3.64 1.21
C GLY A 132 -10.58 -4.82 0.27
N ALA A 133 -9.35 -5.31 0.21
CA ALA A 133 -8.97 -6.46 -0.61
C ALA A 133 -9.65 -7.76 -0.15
N VAL A 134 -9.67 -8.03 1.16
CA VAL A 134 -10.35 -9.22 1.72
C VAL A 134 -11.85 -9.18 1.43
N LEU A 135 -12.47 -8.02 1.55
CA LEU A 135 -13.89 -7.83 1.24
C LEU A 135 -14.18 -8.07 -0.25
N ALA A 136 -13.33 -7.60 -1.16
CA ALA A 136 -13.43 -7.88 -2.59
C ALA A 136 -13.32 -9.37 -2.90
N ALA A 137 -12.35 -10.07 -2.30
CA ALA A 137 -12.15 -11.51 -2.51
C ALA A 137 -13.33 -12.37 -2.01
N ARG A 138 -14.10 -11.88 -1.03
CA ARG A 138 -15.30 -12.55 -0.49
C ARG A 138 -16.56 -12.27 -1.29
N SER A 139 -16.67 -11.14 -2.00
CA SER A 139 -17.83 -10.85 -2.88
C SER A 139 -17.84 -11.67 -4.17
N ALA A 140 -16.68 -12.21 -4.55
CA ALA A 140 -16.54 -12.99 -5.76
C ALA A 140 -16.95 -14.46 -5.60
N GLN A 141 -17.34 -14.90 -4.39
CA GLN A 141 -17.87 -16.25 -4.14
C GLN A 141 -19.33 -16.31 -4.58
#